data_AF-A0A367CEI7-F1
#
_entry.id   AF-A0A367CEI7-F1
#
_cell.length_a   1.000
_cell.length_b   1.000
_cell.length_c   1.000
_cell.angle_alpha   90.00
_cell.angle_beta   90.00
_cell.angle_gamma   90.00
#
_symmetry.space_group_name_H-M   'P 1'
#
loop_
_entity.id
_entity.type
_entity.pdbx_description
1 polymer ?
#
loop_
_entity_poly.entity_id
_entity_poly.type
_entity_poly.pdbx_seq_one_letter_code
_entity_poly.pdbx_strand_id
1 'polypeptide(L)' 'MKYKCLETFGVPELDDLEMNEEGREFIVYEGSIWKSDKPITKNEQEVFLSSDGSTLNIAKELFDLMFEEVKA' A
#
# COMPACT_ATOMS: atom_id res chain seq x y z
N MET A 1 2.45 13.09 1.31
CA MET A 1 3.83 12.61 1.07
C MET A 1 3.82 11.58 -0.06
N LYS A 2 4.95 11.38 -0.75
CA LYS A 2 5.08 10.40 -1.83
C LYS A 2 6.02 9.28 -1.40
N TYR A 3 5.67 8.07 -1.75
CA TYR A 3 6.42 6.86 -1.43
C TYR A 3 6.61 6.03 -2.69
N LYS A 4 7.78 5.46 -2.87
CA LYS A 4 8.10 4.58 -3.98
C LYS A 4 8.11 3.15 -3.48
N CYS A 5 7.42 2.27 -4.19
CA CYS A 5 7.47 0.83 -3.93
C CYS A 5 8.86 0.28 -4.31
N LEU A 6 9.47 -0.49 -3.42
CA LEU A 6 10.83 -1.02 -3.56
C LEU A 6 10.88 -2.33 -4.35
N GLU A 7 9.85 -3.16 -4.27
CA GLU A 7 9.76 -4.46 -4.94
C GLU A 7 8.29 -4.82 -5.20
N THR A 8 8.02 -5.64 -6.21
CA THR A 8 6.65 -6.04 -6.53
C THR A 8 6.11 -7.01 -5.47
N PHE A 9 4.91 -6.75 -4.95
CA PHE A 9 4.25 -7.64 -3.99
C PHE A 9 2.74 -7.67 -4.18
N GLY A 10 2.11 -8.76 -3.74
CA GLY A 10 0.66 -8.92 -3.68
C GLY A 10 0.14 -8.71 -2.27
N VAL A 11 -1.01 -8.06 -2.15
CA VAL A 11 -1.81 -8.05 -0.91
C VAL A 11 -3.20 -8.60 -1.19
N PRO A 12 -3.84 -9.26 -0.21
CA PRO A 12 -5.21 -9.72 -0.39
C PRO A 12 -6.13 -8.53 -0.71
N GLU A 13 -6.91 -8.62 -1.78
CA GLU A 13 -7.97 -7.65 -2.07
C GLU A 13 -9.08 -7.82 -1.01
N LEU A 14 -9.33 -6.77 -0.22
CA LEU A 14 -10.48 -6.74 0.69
C LEU A 14 -11.73 -6.44 -0.14
N ASP A 15 -12.36 -7.47 -0.70
CA ASP A 15 -13.67 -7.32 -1.33
C ASP A 15 -14.72 -7.07 -0.23
N ASP A 16 -15.41 -5.92 -0.31
CA ASP A 16 -16.51 -5.48 0.60
C ASP A 16 -17.75 -6.41 0.55
N LEU A 17 -17.72 -7.47 -0.27
CA LEU A 17 -18.80 -8.41 -0.47
C LEU A 17 -18.31 -9.83 -0.15
N GLU A 18 -18.66 -10.28 1.05
CA GLU A 18 -18.81 -11.66 1.50
C GLU A 18 -18.18 -12.78 0.62
N MET A 19 -17.23 -13.51 1.21
CA MET A 19 -17.05 -14.95 0.97
C MET A 19 -16.87 -15.42 -0.49
N ASN A 20 -15.89 -14.90 -1.23
CA ASN A 20 -15.38 -15.63 -2.40
C ASN A 20 -13.92 -16.01 -2.20
N GLU A 21 -13.71 -17.30 -1.93
CA GLU A 21 -12.42 -17.99 -1.78
C GLU A 21 -11.60 -18.08 -3.08
N GLU A 22 -11.67 -17.06 -3.94
CA GLU A 22 -10.78 -16.91 -5.09
C GLU A 22 -9.94 -15.66 -4.87
N GLY A 23 -8.88 -15.83 -4.07
CA GLY A 23 -7.97 -14.79 -3.60
C GLY A 23 -7.37 -13.96 -4.73
N ARG A 24 -8.04 -12.87 -5.08
CA ARG A 24 -7.48 -11.84 -5.94
C ARG A 24 -6.45 -11.08 -5.11
N GLU A 25 -5.22 -11.08 -5.60
CA GLU A 25 -4.17 -10.29 -5.03
C GLU A 25 -4.16 -8.93 -5.73
N PHE A 26 -4.25 -7.86 -4.95
CA PHE A 26 -3.92 -6.54 -5.41
C PHE A 26 -2.40 -6.44 -5.54
N ILE A 27 -1.91 -6.37 -6.78
CA ILE A 27 -0.48 -6.32 -7.07
C ILE A 27 0.02 -4.87 -7.04
N VAL A 28 0.98 -4.62 -6.16
CA VAL A 28 1.73 -3.36 -6.10
C VAL A 28 3.03 -3.56 -6.85
N TYR A 29 3.23 -2.83 -7.95
CA TYR A 29 4.43 -2.96 -8.77
C TYR A 29 5.63 -2.20 -8.20
N GLU A 30 6.81 -2.79 -8.33
CA GLU A 30 8.09 -2.12 -8.07
C GLU A 30 8.16 -0.77 -8.80
N GLY A 31 8.66 0.26 -8.11
CA GLY A 31 8.83 1.60 -8.66
C GLY A 31 7.56 2.43 -8.78
N SER A 32 6.38 1.85 -8.51
CA SER A 32 5.12 2.61 -8.45
C SER A 32 5.17 3.70 -7.36
N ILE A 33 4.54 4.84 -7.62
CA ILE A 33 4.54 6.00 -6.73
C ILE A 33 3.18 6.14 -6.06
N TRP A 34 3.19 6.01 -4.74
CA TRP A 34 2.02 6.07 -3.89
C TRP A 34 2.01 7.34 -3.06
N LYS A 35 0.83 7.82 -2.72
CA LYS A 35 0.63 9.07 -2.00
C LYS A 35 -0.14 8.81 -0.72
N SER A 36 0.31 9.43 0.37
CA SER A 36 -0.50 9.59 1.58
C SER A 36 -0.84 11.06 1.77
N ASP A 37 -2.09 11.35 2.12
CA ASP A 37 -2.55 12.72 2.39
C ASP A 37 -1.96 13.27 3.70
N LYS A 38 -1.58 12.38 4.63
CA LYS A 38 -1.02 12.74 5.93
C LYS A 38 0.41 12.21 6.06
N PRO A 39 1.26 12.85 6.89
CA PRO A 39 2.53 12.24 7.30
C PRO A 39 2.26 10.91 8.01
N ILE A 40 2.97 9.86 7.59
CA ILE A 40 2.87 8.55 8.23
C ILE A 40 3.71 8.59 9.49
N THR A 41 3.12 8.23 10.63
CA THR A 41 3.83 8.27 11.92
C THR A 41 4.29 6.88 12.35
N LYS A 42 5.31 6.81 13.23
CA LYS A 42 5.85 5.53 13.72
C LYS A 42 4.87 4.71 14.56
N ASN A 43 3.78 5.32 15.05
CA ASN A 43 2.82 4.67 15.92
C ASN A 43 1.57 4.16 15.16
N GLU A 44 1.52 4.33 13.84
CA GLU A 44 0.41 3.80 13.04
C GLU A 44 0.52 2.29 12.91
N GLN A 45 -0.61 1.60 13.02
CA GLN A 45 -0.69 0.16 12.77
C GLN A 45 -0.90 -0.15 11.28
N GLU A 46 -1.60 0.76 10.59
CA GLU A 46 -1.97 0.65 9.19
C GLU A 46 -1.64 1.93 8.45
N VAL A 47 -1.36 1.79 7.16
CA VAL A 47 -1.00 2.88 6.27
C VAL A 47 -1.95 2.89 5.08
N PHE A 48 -2.56 4.05 4.85
CA PHE A 48 -3.41 4.30 3.70
C PHE A 48 -2.64 5.07 2.63
N LEU A 49 -2.54 4.45 1.46
CA LEU A 49 -1.89 5.00 0.28
C LEU A 49 -2.88 5.06 -0.90
N SER A 50 -2.65 5.99 -1.82
CA SER A 50 -3.38 6.08 -3.09
C SER A 50 -2.43 6.27 -4.27
N SER A 51 -2.78 5.68 -5.42
CA SER A 51 -2.06 5.81 -6.69
C SER A 51 -3.05 5.68 -7.84
N ASP A 52 -3.14 6.68 -8.72
CA ASP A 52 -3.89 6.66 -10.00
C ASP A 52 -5.18 5.82 -10.02
N GLY A 53 -6.09 6.11 -9.08
CA GLY A 53 -7.41 5.46 -8.98
C GLY A 53 -7.47 4.21 -8.10
N SER A 54 -6.34 3.77 -7.58
CA SER A 54 -6.23 2.67 -6.60
C SER A 54 -5.96 3.21 -5.21
N THR A 55 -6.48 2.50 -4.21
CA THR A 55 -6.21 2.70 -2.80
C THR A 55 -5.62 1.43 -2.20
N LEU A 56 -4.68 1.59 -1.29
CA LEU A 56 -3.99 0.50 -0.62
C LEU A 56 -4.04 0.74 0.88
N ASN A 57 -4.56 -0.23 1.62
CA ASN A 57 -4.44 -0.30 3.07
C ASN A 57 -3.49 -1.46 3.41
N ILE A 58 -2.37 -1.17 4.07
CA ILE A 58 -1.38 -2.18 4.46
C ILE A 58 -0.89 -1.97 5.88
N ALA A 59 -0.46 -3.05 6.52
CA ALA A 59 0.20 -2.99 7.81
C ALA A 59 1.46 -2.09 7.73
N LYS A 60 1.68 -1.32 8.79
CA LYS A 60 2.83 -0.40 8.89
C LYS A 60 4.17 -1.09 8.71
N GLU A 61 4.30 -2.31 9.23
CA GLU A 61 5.52 -3.11 9.11
C GLU A 61 5.82 -3.46 7.65
N LEU A 62 4.80 -3.86 6.88
CA LEU A 62 4.96 -4.13 5.45
C LEU A 62 5.26 -2.85 4.69
N PHE A 63 4.62 -1.73 5.04
CA PHE A 63 4.93 -0.43 4.47
C PHE A 63 6.41 -0.05 4.66
N ASP A 64 6.94 -0.21 5.88
CA ASP A 64 8.34 0.13 6.19
C ASP A 64 9.36 -0.75 5.45
N LEU A 65 8.96 -1.97 5.07
CA LEU A 65 9.79 -2.89 4.30
C LEU A 65 9.71 -2.62 2.80
N MET A 66 8.52 -2.27 2.29
CA MET A 66 8.24 -2.23 0.85
C MET A 66 8.25 -0.81 0.26
N PHE A 67 8.29 0.24 1.07
CA PHE A 67 8.22 1.62 0.59
C PHE A 67 9.34 2.49 1.14
N GLU A 68 9.83 3.38 0.27
CA GLU A 68 10.72 4.48 0.66
C GLU A 68 10.08 5.85 0.40
N GLU A 69 10.35 6.82 1.27
CA GLU A 69 9.90 8.20 1.05
C GLU A 69 10.66 8.83 -0.13
N VAL A 70 9.92 9.36 -1.09
CA VAL A 70 10.49 10.10 -2.22
C VAL A 70 10.75 11.53 -1.78
N LYS A 71 12.03 11.84 -1.53
CA LYS A 71 12.46 13.23 -1.32
C LYS A 71 12.30 14.01 -2.62
N ALA A 72 11.63 15.16 -2.53
CA ALA A 72 11.53 16.12 -3.62
C ALA A 72 12.89 16.78 -3.91
#